data_AF-A0A7J6QF52-F1
#
_entry.id   AF-A0A7J6QF52-F1
#
_cell.length_a   1.000
_cell.length_b   1.000
_cell.length_c   1.000
_cell.angle_alpha   90.00
_cell.angle_beta   90.00
_cell.angle_gamma   90.00
#
_symmetry.space_group_name_H-M   'P 1'
#
loop_
_entity.id
_entity.type
_entity.pdbx_description
1 polymer ?
#
loop_
_entity_poly.entity_id
_entity_poly.type
_entity_poly.pdbx_seq_one_letter_code
_entity_poly.pdbx_strand_id
1 'polypeptide(L)'
;GKPTNCTLFFGLSGTGKTTLSADPSRYLIGDDEHVWTDKGVFNVEGGCYAKAIGLTRETEPEIYNAIRFGTVLENVKVDPRTREVDFNDTSITENTRCSYPLDYIENSHIPAKIDIHPSNVILLTCDAFGVLPPVSVLTPDQVQYYFVSGYTAKVAGTEDGITEPVATFSSCFGAPFLVWHPTVYAEMLADKLQKHH
;
A
#
# COMPACT_ATOMS: atom_id res chain seq x y z
N GLY A 1 -13.86 15.46 -10.55
CA GLY A 1 -14.57 14.89 -11.73
C GLY A 1 -14.84 13.42 -11.49
N LYS A 2 -15.65 12.72 -12.29
CA LYS A 2 -15.80 11.26 -12.11
C LYS A 2 -14.46 10.57 -12.44
N PRO A 3 -14.03 9.55 -11.69
CA PRO A 3 -12.84 8.77 -12.05
C PRO A 3 -13.00 8.20 -13.47
N THR A 4 -11.95 8.29 -14.28
CA THR A 4 -11.94 7.78 -15.67
C THR A 4 -10.99 6.60 -15.84
N ASN A 5 -10.10 6.37 -14.87
CA ASN A 5 -9.19 5.23 -14.84
C ASN A 5 -8.90 4.79 -13.40
N CYS A 6 -8.40 3.58 -13.25
CA CYS A 6 -8.05 2.95 -11.97
C CYS A 6 -6.64 2.34 -12.06
N THR A 7 -5.88 2.47 -10.98
CA THR A 7 -4.54 1.88 -10.83
C THR A 7 -4.53 1.06 -9.55
N LEU A 8 -4.03 -0.18 -9.62
CA LEU A 8 -3.75 -1.01 -8.45
C LEU A 8 -2.25 -1.04 -8.18
N PHE A 9 -1.88 -0.93 -6.91
CA PHE A 9 -0.50 -1.07 -6.43
C PHE A 9 -0.40 -2.32 -5.56
N PHE A 10 0.30 -3.34 -6.02
CA PHE A 10 0.68 -4.50 -5.21
C PHE A 10 2.03 -4.23 -4.55
N GLY A 11 2.21 -4.71 -3.32
CA GLY A 11 3.46 -4.52 -2.58
C GLY A 11 3.30 -4.90 -1.11
N LEU A 12 4.41 -5.22 -0.45
CA LEU A 12 4.40 -5.46 0.99
C LEU A 12 4.25 -4.16 1.78
N SER A 13 4.08 -4.29 3.09
CA SER A 13 4.07 -3.13 3.97
C SER A 13 5.41 -2.39 3.89
N GLY A 14 5.36 -1.06 3.81
CA GLY A 14 6.55 -0.22 3.69
C GLY A 14 7.18 -0.12 2.29
N THR A 15 6.59 -0.72 1.25
CA THR A 15 7.10 -0.62 -0.13
C THR A 15 6.52 0.54 -0.94
N GLY A 16 5.78 1.46 -0.29
CA GLY A 16 5.28 2.69 -0.91
C GLY A 16 3.82 2.66 -1.40
N LYS A 17 3.03 1.61 -1.10
CA LYS A 17 1.60 1.56 -1.51
C LYS A 17 0.81 2.78 -1.03
N THR A 18 0.76 2.99 0.29
CA THR A 18 0.01 4.10 0.92
C THR A 18 0.49 5.45 0.37
N THR A 19 1.80 5.71 0.39
CA THR A 19 2.40 6.95 -0.11
C THR A 19 2.07 7.23 -1.58
N LEU A 20 2.21 6.24 -2.48
CA LEU A 20 1.96 6.42 -3.91
C LEU A 20 0.46 6.46 -4.25
N SER A 21 -0.39 5.87 -3.42
CA SER A 21 -1.84 5.91 -3.59
C SER A 21 -2.45 7.24 -3.13
N ALA A 22 -1.80 7.93 -2.19
CA ALA A 22 -2.19 9.25 -1.67
C ALA A 22 -1.75 10.41 -2.60
N ASP A 23 -2.02 10.28 -3.90
CA ASP A 23 -1.72 11.30 -4.90
C ASP A 23 -2.82 12.38 -4.92
N PRO A 24 -2.49 13.68 -4.71
CA PRO A 24 -3.47 14.77 -4.65
C PRO A 24 -4.25 14.97 -5.96
N SER A 25 -3.73 14.47 -7.09
CA SER A 25 -4.38 14.55 -8.40
C SER A 25 -5.38 13.41 -8.66
N ARG A 26 -5.45 12.42 -7.75
CA ARG A 26 -6.29 11.23 -7.89
C ARG A 26 -7.26 11.11 -6.72
N TYR A 27 -8.28 10.28 -6.90
CA TYR A 27 -9.15 9.89 -5.79
C TYR A 27 -8.65 8.59 -5.17
N LEU A 28 -8.50 8.56 -3.85
CA LEU A 28 -8.10 7.36 -3.09
C LEU A 28 -9.31 6.43 -2.92
N ILE A 29 -9.17 5.16 -3.33
CA ILE A 29 -10.18 4.11 -3.05
C ILE A 29 -9.88 3.43 -1.70
N GLY A 30 -8.61 3.15 -1.43
CA GLY A 30 -8.09 2.55 -0.20
C GLY A 30 -6.58 2.34 -0.36
N ASP A 31 -5.86 2.05 0.72
CA ASP A 31 -4.40 1.99 0.72
C ASP A 31 -3.80 0.57 0.83
N ASP A 32 -4.55 -0.43 1.29
CA ASP A 32 -4.01 -1.79 1.49
C ASP A 32 -4.86 -2.90 0.85
N GLU A 33 -6.15 -3.02 1.19
CA GLU A 33 -6.95 -4.20 0.81
C GLU A 33 -8.08 -3.92 -0.21
N HIS A 34 -7.98 -4.50 -1.41
CA HIS A 34 -8.99 -4.36 -2.47
C HIS A 34 -9.43 -5.69 -3.08
N VAL A 35 -10.64 -5.68 -3.64
CA VAL A 35 -11.18 -6.79 -4.43
C VAL A 35 -11.53 -6.32 -5.85
N TRP A 36 -11.02 -7.04 -6.86
CA TRP A 36 -11.36 -6.82 -8.26
C TRP A 36 -12.50 -7.75 -8.72
N THR A 37 -13.71 -7.22 -8.73
CA THR A 37 -14.94 -7.88 -9.16
C THR A 37 -15.12 -7.89 -10.69
N ASP A 38 -16.19 -8.52 -11.16
CA ASP A 38 -16.67 -8.44 -12.55
C ASP A 38 -17.11 -7.03 -12.98
N LYS A 39 -17.34 -6.11 -12.03
CA LYS A 39 -17.77 -4.72 -12.31
C LYS A 39 -16.67 -3.68 -12.14
N GLY A 40 -15.68 -3.96 -11.30
CA GLY A 40 -14.64 -2.99 -10.94
C GLY A 40 -14.00 -3.32 -9.60
N VAL A 41 -13.48 -2.31 -8.91
CA VAL A 41 -12.71 -2.46 -7.67
C VAL A 41 -13.46 -1.86 -6.50
N PHE A 42 -13.39 -2.52 -5.34
CA PHE A 42 -13.82 -1.94 -4.07
C PHE A 42 -12.77 -2.17 -2.97
N ASN A 43 -12.73 -1.25 -2.02
CA ASN A 43 -11.95 -1.34 -0.80
C ASN A 43 -12.68 -2.23 0.23
N VAL A 44 -11.95 -3.14 0.86
CA VAL A 44 -12.47 -3.97 1.95
C VAL A 44 -12.63 -3.14 3.23
N GLU A 45 -11.82 -2.11 3.39
CA GLU A 45 -11.64 -1.34 4.61
C GLU A 45 -12.53 -0.07 4.67
N GLY A 46 -12.66 0.48 5.87
CA GLY A 46 -13.31 1.77 6.13
C GLY A 46 -12.33 2.89 6.52
N GLY A 47 -11.03 2.62 6.46
CA GLY A 47 -9.97 3.49 6.94
C GLY A 47 -8.64 3.15 6.27
N CYS A 48 -7.58 3.76 6.78
CA CYS A 48 -6.20 3.45 6.43
C CYS A 48 -5.40 3.12 7.69
N TYR A 49 -4.36 2.31 7.54
CA TYR A 49 -3.43 1.96 8.61
C TYR A 49 -1.98 2.28 8.19
N ALA A 50 -1.72 3.58 8.06
CA ALA A 50 -0.50 4.11 7.48
C ALA A 50 0.69 4.03 8.44
N LYS A 51 1.89 3.82 7.88
CA LYS A 51 3.16 3.94 8.61
C LYS A 51 3.36 5.41 8.99
N ALA A 52 3.78 5.69 10.24
CA ALA A 52 3.93 7.04 10.76
C ALA A 52 5.40 7.50 10.86
N ILE A 53 6.37 6.58 10.72
CA ILE A 53 7.80 6.91 10.80
C ILE A 53 8.21 7.88 9.70
N GLY A 54 8.88 8.97 10.08
CA GLY A 54 9.38 9.99 9.15
C GLY A 54 8.29 10.82 8.49
N LEU A 55 7.04 10.73 8.96
CA LEU A 55 5.93 11.48 8.39
C LEU A 55 6.14 12.99 8.56
N THR A 56 6.10 13.71 7.45
CA THR A 56 6.13 15.18 7.44
C THR A 56 4.98 15.73 6.63
N ARG A 57 4.53 16.95 6.95
CA ARG A 57 3.48 17.62 6.19
C ARG A 57 3.95 17.96 4.76
N GLU A 58 5.24 18.15 4.56
CA GLU A 58 5.83 18.55 3.29
C GLU A 58 5.87 17.38 2.29
N THR A 59 6.18 16.17 2.76
CA THR A 59 6.32 14.99 1.89
C THR A 59 5.01 14.23 1.72
N GLU A 60 4.19 14.15 2.76
CA GLU A 60 2.95 13.35 2.78
C GLU A 60 1.80 14.16 3.43
N PRO A 61 1.42 15.31 2.83
CA PRO A 61 0.44 16.22 3.42
C PRO A 61 -0.90 15.54 3.72
N GLU A 62 -1.32 14.59 2.89
CA GLU A 62 -2.65 14.00 2.96
C GLU A 62 -2.76 13.08 4.17
N ILE A 63 -1.74 12.25 4.39
CA ILE A 63 -1.63 11.37 5.56
C ILE A 63 -1.41 12.21 6.81
N TYR A 64 -0.54 13.22 6.76
CA TYR A 64 -0.26 14.10 7.90
C TYR A 64 -1.53 14.85 8.35
N ASN A 65 -2.31 15.39 7.42
CA ASN A 65 -3.54 16.14 7.72
C ASN A 65 -4.70 15.22 8.16
N ALA A 66 -4.64 13.93 7.81
CA ALA A 66 -5.55 12.93 8.35
C ALA A 66 -5.29 12.64 9.84
N ILE A 67 -4.15 13.03 10.41
CA ILE A 67 -3.89 12.90 11.85
C ILE A 67 -4.60 14.03 12.61
N ARG A 68 -5.80 13.74 13.11
CA ARG A 68 -6.64 14.67 13.87
C ARG A 68 -7.48 13.92 14.91
N PHE A 69 -8.37 14.61 15.60
CA PHE A 69 -9.28 13.96 16.54
C PHE A 69 -10.06 12.82 15.85
N GLY A 70 -9.97 11.61 16.39
CA GLY A 70 -10.52 10.38 15.80
C GLY A 70 -9.45 9.42 15.26
N THR A 71 -8.24 9.91 14.96
CA THR A 71 -7.09 9.10 14.60
C THR A 71 -6.52 8.38 15.82
N VAL A 72 -6.15 7.11 15.64
CA VAL A 72 -5.39 6.34 16.63
C VAL A 72 -3.93 6.34 16.22
N LEU A 73 -3.06 6.83 17.10
CA LEU A 73 -1.61 6.75 16.94
C LEU A 73 -1.09 5.57 17.76
N GLU A 74 -0.21 4.78 17.16
CA GLU A 74 0.32 3.56 17.76
C GLU A 74 1.85 3.59 17.78
N ASN A 75 2.40 3.37 18.97
CA ASN A 75 3.84 3.32 19.25
C ASN A 75 4.66 4.57 18.86
N VAL A 76 4.00 5.71 18.60
CA VAL A 76 4.68 7.00 18.40
C VAL A 76 5.07 7.64 19.73
N LYS A 77 6.15 8.44 19.71
CA LYS A 77 6.52 9.28 20.85
C LYS A 77 5.71 10.58 20.82
N VAL A 78 5.18 10.97 21.98
CA VAL A 78 4.46 12.25 22.15
C VAL A 78 5.16 13.06 23.22
N ASP A 79 5.44 14.33 22.94
CA ASP A 79 5.96 15.26 23.94
C ASP A 79 4.88 15.49 25.01
N PRO A 80 5.19 15.26 26.30
CA PRO A 80 4.18 15.35 27.36
C PRO A 80 3.69 16.78 27.62
N ARG A 81 4.43 17.81 27.19
CA ARG A 81 4.11 19.24 27.38
C ARG A 81 3.44 19.84 26.14
N THR A 82 4.06 19.71 24.96
CA THR A 82 3.53 20.30 23.72
C THR A 82 2.43 19.44 23.10
N ARG A 83 2.39 18.14 23.44
CA ARG A 83 1.51 17.13 22.82
C ARG A 83 1.81 16.88 21.35
N GLU A 84 2.93 17.39 20.85
CA GLU A 84 3.42 17.13 19.50
C GLU A 84 3.93 15.69 19.41
N VAL A 85 3.73 15.09 18.24
CA VAL A 85 4.19 13.74 17.94
C VAL A 85 5.58 13.85 17.31
N ASP A 86 6.55 13.11 17.85
CA ASP A 86 7.84 12.93 17.21
C ASP A 86 7.78 11.71 16.30
N PHE A 87 7.56 11.95 15.01
CA PHE A 87 7.47 10.91 13.99
C PHE A 87 8.84 10.30 13.64
N ASN A 88 9.96 10.83 14.14
CA ASN A 88 11.30 10.28 13.91
C ASN A 88 11.79 9.39 15.05
N ASP A 89 11.09 9.37 16.19
CA ASP A 89 11.44 8.51 17.33
C ASP A 89 11.08 7.05 17.03
N THR A 90 12.11 6.20 17.00
CA THR A 90 12.01 4.75 16.80
C THR A 90 12.39 3.96 18.05
N SER A 91 12.40 4.60 19.22
CA SER A 91 12.87 3.98 20.47
C SER A 91 12.03 2.77 20.90
N ILE A 92 10.76 2.72 20.47
CA ILE A 92 9.86 1.56 20.63
C ILE A 92 9.97 0.64 19.41
N THR A 93 9.79 1.19 18.22
CA THR A 93 9.82 0.45 16.94
C THR A 93 9.92 1.41 15.76
N GLU A 94 10.46 0.94 14.62
CA GLU A 94 10.39 1.65 13.34
C GLU A 94 9.04 1.50 12.64
N ASN A 95 8.16 0.62 13.12
CA ASN A 95 6.81 0.41 12.58
C ASN A 95 5.75 1.15 13.40
N THR A 96 6.02 2.43 13.67
CA THR A 96 5.01 3.33 14.20
C THR A 96 3.87 3.50 13.19
N ARG A 97 2.65 3.66 13.69
CA ARG A 97 1.45 3.62 12.85
C ARG A 97 0.44 4.70 13.23
N CYS A 98 -0.41 5.02 12.27
CA CYS A 98 -1.59 5.83 12.47
C CYS A 98 -2.77 5.18 11.74
N SER A 99 -3.89 5.01 12.46
CA SER A 99 -5.15 4.51 11.90
C SER A 99 -6.17 5.62 11.90
N TYR A 100 -6.75 5.90 10.74
CA TYR A 100 -7.75 6.95 10.57
C TYR A 100 -8.85 6.51 9.58
N PRO A 101 -10.09 7.00 9.76
CA PRO A 101 -11.16 6.80 8.78
C PRO A 101 -10.80 7.29 7.38
N LEU A 102 -11.32 6.63 6.34
CA LEU A 102 -10.97 6.94 4.96
C LEU A 102 -11.39 8.37 4.57
N ASP A 103 -12.50 8.85 5.13
CA ASP A 103 -13.02 10.22 4.94
C ASP A 103 -12.15 11.32 5.56
N TYR A 104 -11.03 10.97 6.20
CA TYR A 104 -10.03 11.93 6.66
C TYR A 104 -9.05 12.33 5.55
N ILE A 105 -8.95 11.52 4.50
CA ILE A 105 -8.26 11.87 3.27
C ILE A 105 -9.21 12.69 2.40
N GLU A 106 -8.85 13.95 2.11
CA GLU A 106 -9.72 14.92 1.43
C GLU A 106 -10.17 14.45 0.04
N ASN A 107 -9.27 13.80 -0.70
CA ASN A 107 -9.51 13.22 -2.02
C ASN A 107 -9.93 11.74 -1.95
N SER A 108 -10.46 11.24 -0.83
CA SER A 108 -11.04 9.89 -0.79
C SER A 108 -12.31 9.78 -1.64
N HIS A 109 -12.54 8.61 -2.23
CA HIS A 109 -13.76 8.29 -2.97
C HIS A 109 -14.71 7.50 -2.06
N ILE A 110 -15.86 8.07 -1.74
CA ILE A 110 -16.87 7.44 -0.88
C ILE A 110 -18.22 7.35 -1.62
N PRO A 111 -18.86 6.16 -1.72
CA PRO A 111 -18.41 4.87 -1.21
C PRO A 111 -17.11 4.41 -1.89
N ALA A 112 -16.29 3.64 -1.16
CA ALA A 112 -14.96 3.16 -1.58
C ALA A 112 -15.03 2.05 -2.63
N LYS A 113 -15.75 2.32 -3.73
CA LYS A 113 -16.02 1.42 -4.84
C LYS A 113 -16.09 2.22 -6.13
N ILE A 114 -15.49 1.67 -7.18
CA ILE A 114 -15.59 2.17 -8.54
C ILE A 114 -15.96 1.04 -9.50
N ASP A 115 -16.95 1.29 -10.35
CA ASP A 115 -17.35 0.36 -11.42
C ASP A 115 -16.47 0.61 -12.67
N ILE A 116 -15.15 0.59 -12.47
CA ILE A 116 -14.11 0.78 -13.48
C ILE A 116 -13.05 -0.30 -13.26
N HIS A 117 -12.67 -0.97 -14.34
CA HIS A 117 -11.57 -1.93 -14.29
C HIS A 117 -10.22 -1.20 -14.25
N PRO A 118 -9.25 -1.67 -13.43
CA PRO A 118 -7.88 -1.17 -13.44
C PRO A 118 -7.32 -1.14 -14.85
N SER A 119 -6.89 0.03 -15.30
CA SER A 119 -6.14 0.20 -16.55
C SER A 119 -4.64 0.03 -16.33
N ASN A 120 -4.19 0.10 -15.07
CA ASN A 120 -2.80 -0.09 -14.69
C ASN A 120 -2.73 -1.01 -13.46
N VAL A 121 -1.78 -1.95 -13.50
CA VAL A 121 -1.41 -2.77 -12.35
C VAL A 121 0.09 -2.61 -12.14
N ILE A 122 0.47 -2.15 -10.95
CA ILE A 122 1.85 -1.83 -10.59
C ILE A 122 2.30 -2.81 -9.51
N LEU A 123 3.42 -3.47 -9.74
CA LEU A 123 4.07 -4.36 -8.77
C LEU A 123 5.22 -3.58 -8.11
N LEU A 124 5.02 -3.12 -6.88
CA LEU A 124 6.03 -2.39 -6.12
C LEU A 124 7.01 -3.36 -5.49
N THR A 125 8.29 -3.14 -5.75
CA THR A 125 9.38 -3.92 -5.16
C THR A 125 10.42 -2.99 -4.57
N CYS A 126 10.67 -3.13 -3.27
CA CYS A 126 11.89 -2.63 -2.64
C CYS A 126 13.04 -3.60 -2.95
N ASP A 127 13.88 -3.25 -3.92
CA ASP A 127 15.02 -4.07 -4.31
C ASP A 127 16.27 -3.72 -3.49
N ALA A 128 16.59 -4.57 -2.51
CA ALA A 128 17.76 -4.39 -1.65
C ALA A 128 19.11 -4.54 -2.38
N PHE A 129 19.13 -5.15 -3.57
CA PHE A 129 20.35 -5.35 -4.35
C PHE A 129 20.64 -4.22 -5.36
N GLY A 130 19.67 -3.34 -5.62
CA GLY A 130 19.81 -2.23 -6.58
C GLY A 130 20.07 -2.70 -8.03
N VAL A 131 19.50 -3.84 -8.41
CA VAL A 131 19.65 -4.47 -9.73
C VAL A 131 18.49 -4.13 -10.66
N LEU A 132 17.26 -4.11 -10.12
CA LEU A 132 16.07 -3.83 -10.90
C LEU A 132 16.05 -2.35 -11.34
N PRO A 133 15.65 -2.06 -12.59
CA PRO A 133 15.48 -0.68 -13.03
C PRO A 133 14.32 -0.01 -12.25
N PRO A 134 14.29 1.33 -12.17
CA PRO A 134 13.22 2.04 -11.46
C PRO A 134 11.80 1.74 -11.97
N VAL A 135 11.67 1.43 -13.26
CA VAL A 135 10.41 1.03 -13.88
C VAL A 135 10.68 0.05 -15.02
N SER A 136 9.80 -0.94 -15.19
CA SER A 136 9.81 -1.88 -16.32
C SER A 136 8.38 -2.13 -16.78
N VAL A 137 8.17 -2.13 -18.10
CA VAL A 137 6.91 -2.56 -18.71
C VAL A 137 6.98 -4.08 -18.88
N LEU A 138 6.08 -4.79 -18.22
CA LEU A 138 6.07 -6.26 -18.19
C LEU A 138 5.17 -6.82 -19.29
N THR A 139 5.59 -7.93 -19.90
CA THR A 139 4.70 -8.78 -20.70
C THR A 139 3.73 -9.54 -19.79
N PRO A 140 2.60 -10.07 -20.29
CA PRO A 140 1.67 -10.87 -19.50
C PRO A 140 2.34 -12.04 -18.76
N ASP A 141 3.25 -12.77 -19.41
CA ASP A 141 4.01 -13.87 -18.80
C ASP A 141 4.94 -13.38 -17.69
N GLN A 142 5.57 -12.22 -17.88
CA GLN A 142 6.40 -11.59 -16.86
C GLN A 142 5.55 -11.14 -15.66
N VAL A 143 4.34 -10.63 -15.87
CA VAL A 143 3.44 -10.26 -14.77
C VAL A 143 3.15 -11.48 -13.91
N GLN A 144 2.79 -12.62 -14.50
CA GLN A 144 2.56 -13.85 -13.73
C GLN A 144 3.81 -14.28 -12.96
N TYR A 145 4.97 -14.29 -13.64
CA TYR A 145 6.24 -14.67 -13.01
C TYR A 145 6.59 -13.78 -11.82
N TYR A 146 6.57 -12.45 -11.99
CA TYR A 146 6.90 -11.50 -10.93
C TYR A 146 5.84 -11.46 -9.83
N PHE A 147 4.57 -11.66 -10.16
CA PHE A 147 3.49 -11.71 -9.18
C PHE A 147 3.60 -12.94 -8.28
N VAL A 148 3.83 -14.13 -8.85
CA VAL A 148 4.03 -15.36 -8.06
C VAL A 148 5.34 -15.32 -7.28
N SER A 149 6.41 -14.79 -7.87
CA SER A 149 7.70 -14.62 -7.19
C SER A 149 7.58 -13.66 -6.02
N GLY A 150 6.90 -12.52 -6.22
CA GLY A 150 6.71 -11.50 -5.19
C GLY A 150 8.01 -11.02 -4.56
N TYR A 151 9.05 -10.87 -5.38
CA TYR A 151 10.36 -10.41 -4.93
C TYR A 151 10.26 -8.99 -4.40
N THR A 152 10.72 -8.77 -3.16
CA THR A 152 10.87 -7.46 -2.54
C THR A 152 11.80 -7.56 -1.32
N ALA A 153 11.78 -6.58 -0.43
CA ALA A 153 12.48 -6.61 0.85
C ALA A 153 11.49 -6.42 1.99
N LYS A 154 11.70 -7.14 3.09
CA LYS A 154 11.06 -6.81 4.37
C LYS A 154 11.75 -5.57 4.91
N VAL A 155 10.99 -4.48 5.04
CA VAL A 155 11.50 -3.24 5.60
C VAL A 155 11.66 -3.42 7.11
N ALA A 156 12.68 -2.81 7.69
CA ALA A 156 12.91 -2.88 9.13
C ALA A 156 11.66 -2.44 9.93
N GLY A 157 11.40 -3.19 11.01
CA GLY A 157 10.24 -3.04 11.89
C GLY A 157 8.91 -3.64 11.42
N THR A 158 8.76 -4.09 10.17
CA THR A 158 7.44 -4.62 9.71
C THR A 158 7.08 -5.99 10.29
N GLU A 159 8.08 -6.78 10.67
CA GLU A 159 7.93 -8.08 11.33
C GLU A 159 8.91 -8.17 12.51
N ASP A 160 8.56 -8.96 13.53
CA ASP A 160 9.40 -9.15 14.72
C ASP A 160 10.78 -9.73 14.33
N GLY A 161 11.84 -9.10 14.84
CA GLY A 161 13.23 -9.48 14.56
C GLY A 161 13.87 -8.94 13.28
N ILE A 162 13.19 -8.15 12.45
CA ILE A 162 13.78 -7.54 11.23
C ILE A 162 14.30 -6.11 11.54
N THR A 163 15.62 -5.96 11.58
CA THR A 163 16.31 -4.67 11.87
C THR A 163 17.00 -4.03 10.66
N GLU A 164 17.19 -4.77 9.58
CA GLU A 164 17.75 -4.27 8.32
C GLU A 164 16.91 -4.81 7.14
N PRO A 165 16.90 -4.15 5.96
CA PRO A 165 16.17 -4.66 4.80
C PRO A 165 16.65 -6.06 4.40
N VAL A 166 15.75 -7.05 4.51
CA VAL A 166 16.05 -8.43 4.11
C VAL A 166 15.29 -8.76 2.83
N ALA A 167 16.04 -9.10 1.77
CA ALA A 167 15.48 -9.60 0.52
C ALA A 167 14.57 -10.82 0.80
N THR A 168 13.37 -10.82 0.22
CA THR A 168 12.36 -11.85 0.41
C THR A 168 11.59 -12.11 -0.87
N PHE A 169 11.03 -13.32 -0.96
CA PHE A 169 10.05 -13.69 -1.97
C PHE A 169 8.73 -13.92 -1.26
N SER A 170 7.82 -12.94 -1.35
CA SER A 170 6.50 -13.01 -0.75
C SER A 170 5.47 -13.14 -1.86
N SER A 171 5.10 -14.37 -2.19
CA SER A 171 4.17 -14.66 -3.27
C SER A 171 2.94 -13.75 -3.27
N CYS A 172 2.56 -13.28 -4.46
CA CYS A 172 1.46 -12.33 -4.68
C CYS A 172 1.64 -10.99 -3.94
N PHE A 173 2.86 -10.68 -3.47
CA PHE A 173 3.16 -9.54 -2.59
C PHE A 173 2.36 -9.56 -1.28
N GLY A 174 1.97 -10.75 -0.81
CA GLY A 174 1.07 -10.89 0.34
C GLY A 174 1.05 -12.29 0.95
N ALA A 175 2.15 -13.05 0.84
CA ALA A 175 2.22 -14.45 1.28
C ALA A 175 1.67 -14.72 2.70
N PRO A 176 1.90 -13.87 3.71
CA PRO A 176 1.33 -14.09 5.06
C PRO A 176 -0.20 -14.11 5.13
N PHE A 177 -0.89 -13.57 4.11
CA PHE A 177 -2.35 -13.41 4.08
C PHE A 177 -3.03 -14.36 3.08
N LEU A 178 -2.26 -15.17 2.32
CA LEU A 178 -2.82 -16.06 1.32
C LEU A 178 -3.44 -17.30 1.96
N VAL A 179 -4.71 -17.56 1.61
CA VAL A 179 -5.43 -18.78 2.04
C VAL A 179 -5.26 -19.94 1.05
N TRP A 180 -5.12 -19.61 -0.25
CA TRP A 180 -4.96 -20.60 -1.31
C TRP A 180 -3.53 -20.60 -1.82
N HIS A 181 -3.20 -21.61 -2.63
CA HIS A 181 -1.92 -21.63 -3.33
C HIS A 181 -1.77 -20.38 -4.21
N PRO A 182 -0.58 -19.73 -4.27
CA PRO A 182 -0.36 -18.50 -5.03
C PRO A 182 -0.79 -18.55 -6.50
N THR A 183 -0.73 -19.73 -7.13
CA THR A 183 -1.16 -19.92 -8.52
C THR A 183 -2.63 -19.59 -8.73
N VAL A 184 -3.50 -19.82 -7.74
CA VAL A 184 -4.93 -19.47 -7.83
C VAL A 184 -5.09 -17.96 -8.00
N TYR A 185 -4.37 -17.16 -7.21
CA TYR A 185 -4.43 -15.71 -7.31
C TYR A 185 -3.77 -15.19 -8.60
N ALA A 186 -2.70 -15.86 -9.06
CA ALA A 186 -2.03 -15.52 -10.31
C ALA A 186 -2.92 -15.80 -11.53
N GLU A 187 -3.63 -16.92 -11.56
CA GLU A 187 -4.63 -17.24 -12.58
C GLU A 187 -5.77 -16.22 -12.57
N MET A 188 -6.31 -15.88 -11.39
CA MET A 188 -7.33 -14.84 -11.26
C MET A 188 -6.87 -13.48 -11.79
N LEU A 189 -5.64 -13.07 -11.48
CA LEU A 189 -5.08 -11.81 -11.99
C LEU A 189 -4.85 -11.88 -13.51
N ALA A 190 -4.33 -12.99 -14.02
CA ALA A 190 -4.11 -13.20 -15.45
C ALA A 190 -5.41 -13.10 -16.24
N ASP A 191 -6.47 -13.77 -15.78
CA ASP A 191 -7.81 -13.73 -16.40
C ASP A 191 -8.36 -12.29 -16.45
N LYS A 192 -8.17 -11.52 -15.37
CA LYS A 192 -8.60 -10.12 -15.30
C LYS A 192 -7.82 -9.23 -16.27
N LEU A 193 -6.50 -9.40 -16.34
CA LEU A 193 -5.66 -8.65 -17.27
C LEU A 193 -6.05 -8.97 -18.71
N GLN A 194 -6.15 -10.25 -19.08
CA GLN A 194 -6.53 -10.67 -20.43
C GLN A 194 -7.90 -10.16 -20.87
N LYS A 195 -8.86 -10.05 -19.94
CA LYS A 195 -10.22 -9.59 -20.25
C LYS A 195 -10.34 -8.08 -20.44
N HIS A 196 -9.44 -7.30 -19.83
CA HIS A 196 -9.62 -5.86 -19.68
C HIS A 196 -8.47 -5.02 -20.26
N HIS A 197 -7.38 -5.64 -20.72
CA HIS A 197 -6.19 -5.03 -21.32
C HIS A 197 -5.92 -5.66 -22.68
#